data_AF-A0A7W8C090-F1
#
_entry.id   AF-A0A7W8C090-F1
#
_cell.length_a   1.000
_cell.length_b   1.000
_cell.length_c   1.000
_cell.angle_alpha   90.00
_cell.angle_beta   90.00
_cell.angle_gamma   90.00
#
_symmetry.space_group_name_H-M   'P 1'
#
loop_
_entity.id
_entity.type
_entity.pdbx_description
1 polymer ?
#
loop_
_entity_poly.entity_id
_entity_poly.type
_entity_poly.pdbx_seq_one_letter_code
_entity_poly.pdbx_strand_id
1 'polypeptide(L)'
;MKHLLIGATLAVILSFALFAPPDARAWDGFDAASSDLVEVTPDRVPSQGDAVDVRNYDSDTIETCLVESVARNARTVELVVRTPSGATRTLVMEGR
;
A
#
# COMPACT_ATOMS: atom_id res chain seq x y z
N MET A 1 -47.11 -18.09 -3.19
CA MET A 1 -45.71 -18.49 -2.96
C MET A 1 -44.77 -17.87 -4.00
N LYS A 2 -44.67 -16.53 -4.08
CA LYS A 2 -43.82 -15.82 -5.08
C LYS A 2 -42.87 -14.78 -4.47
N HIS A 3 -43.10 -14.42 -3.22
CA HIS A 3 -42.37 -13.36 -2.53
C HIS A 3 -41.18 -13.89 -1.69
N LEU A 4 -41.07 -15.22 -1.54
CA LEU A 4 -40.04 -15.85 -0.72
C LEU A 4 -38.69 -15.99 -1.45
N LEU A 5 -38.68 -15.99 -2.79
CA LEU A 5 -37.44 -16.10 -3.58
C LEU A 5 -36.69 -14.77 -3.75
N ILE A 6 -37.37 -13.63 -3.59
CA ILE A 6 -36.78 -12.29 -3.81
C ILE A 6 -36.02 -11.80 -2.55
N GLY A 7 -36.41 -12.26 -1.36
CA GLY A 7 -35.73 -11.89 -0.11
C GLY A 7 -34.35 -12.54 0.05
N ALA A 8 -34.15 -13.74 -0.50
CA ALA A 8 -32.89 -14.48 -0.38
C ALA A 8 -31.78 -13.91 -1.26
N THR A 9 -32.11 -13.34 -2.44
CA THR A 9 -31.12 -12.79 -3.37
C THR A 9 -30.58 -11.43 -2.93
N LEU A 10 -31.39 -10.59 -2.28
CA LEU A 10 -30.94 -9.29 -1.76
C LEU A 10 -29.96 -9.42 -0.58
N ALA A 11 -30.12 -10.44 0.28
CA ALA A 11 -29.22 -10.67 1.41
C ALA A 11 -27.81 -11.11 0.98
N VAL A 12 -27.70 -11.88 -0.11
CA VAL A 12 -26.42 -12.34 -0.66
C VAL A 12 -25.64 -11.20 -1.32
N ILE A 13 -26.33 -10.26 -1.97
CA ILE A 13 -25.69 -9.08 -2.60
C ILE A 13 -25.17 -8.10 -1.54
N LEU A 14 -25.92 -7.91 -0.44
CA LEU A 14 -25.46 -7.06 0.68
C LEU A 14 -24.23 -7.65 1.41
N SER A 15 -24.12 -8.98 1.43
CA SER A 15 -23.01 -9.68 2.09
C SER A 15 -21.70 -9.56 1.30
N PHE A 16 -21.76 -9.43 -0.04
CA PHE A 16 -20.58 -9.20 -0.88
C PHE A 16 -20.08 -7.76 -0.84
N ALA A 17 -20.94 -6.78 -0.58
CA ALA A 17 -20.55 -5.37 -0.44
C ALA A 17 -19.78 -5.08 0.87
N LEU A 18 -19.85 -5.97 1.86
CA LEU A 18 -19.12 -5.87 3.13
C LEU A 18 -17.67 -6.38 3.05
N PHE A 19 -17.28 -6.98 1.92
CA PHE A 19 -15.91 -7.42 1.64
C PHE A 19 -15.23 -6.54 0.57
N ALA A 20 -15.61 -5.27 0.48
CA ALA A 20 -14.74 -4.31 -0.20
C ALA A 20 -13.39 -4.33 0.55
N PRO A 21 -12.25 -4.64 -0.11
CA PRO A 21 -10.96 -4.45 0.53
C PRO A 21 -10.89 -3.00 1.00
N PRO A 22 -10.28 -2.71 2.17
CA PRO A 22 -10.06 -1.33 2.58
C PRO A 22 -9.42 -0.60 1.40
N ASP A 23 -9.93 0.60 1.08
CA ASP A 23 -9.32 1.44 0.05
C ASP A 23 -7.86 1.67 0.45
N ALA A 24 -6.96 0.87 -0.13
CA ALA A 24 -5.54 0.95 0.14
C ALA A 24 -5.09 2.31 -0.39
N ARG A 25 -4.98 3.28 0.52
CA ARG A 25 -4.68 4.65 0.16
C ARG A 25 -3.23 4.70 -0.31
N ALA A 26 -3.04 5.08 -1.58
CA ALA A 26 -1.74 5.46 -2.12
C ALA A 26 -1.01 6.38 -1.13
N TRP A 27 0.24 6.06 -0.87
CA TRP A 27 1.11 6.77 0.05
C TRP A 27 2.28 7.32 -0.72
N ASP A 28 2.31 8.63 -0.87
CA ASP A 28 3.24 9.29 -1.76
C ASP A 28 4.52 9.67 -1.03
N GLY A 29 5.61 9.75 -1.79
CA GLY A 29 6.93 10.07 -1.28
C GLY A 29 7.94 10.24 -2.41
N PHE A 30 9.21 10.19 -2.03
CA PHE A 30 10.32 10.18 -2.99
C PHE A 30 11.44 9.23 -2.56
N ASP A 31 12.19 8.72 -3.53
CA ASP A 31 13.42 7.98 -3.28
C ASP A 31 14.54 8.97 -2.90
N ALA A 32 15.18 8.79 -1.75
CA ALA A 32 16.21 9.71 -1.27
C ALA A 32 17.48 9.74 -2.13
N ALA A 33 17.77 8.67 -2.88
CA ALA A 33 18.96 8.57 -3.71
C ALA A 33 18.74 9.18 -5.11
N SER A 34 17.61 8.89 -5.77
CA SER A 34 17.32 9.41 -7.12
C SER A 34 16.49 10.70 -7.12
N SER A 35 15.78 10.98 -6.03
CA SER A 35 14.72 12.01 -5.95
C SER A 35 13.49 11.73 -6.80
N ASP A 36 13.37 10.52 -7.36
CA ASP A 36 12.19 10.11 -8.12
C ASP A 36 10.97 10.05 -7.20
N LEU A 37 9.81 10.46 -7.72
CA LEU A 37 8.55 10.34 -6.99
C LEU A 37 8.11 8.87 -6.94
N VAL A 38 7.69 8.44 -5.76
CA VAL A 38 7.26 7.07 -5.52
C VAL A 38 5.92 7.02 -4.81
N GLU A 39 5.20 5.93 -5.05
CA GLU A 39 3.96 5.57 -4.38
C GLU A 39 4.13 4.20 -3.72
N VAL A 40 3.69 4.09 -2.48
CA VAL A 40 3.53 2.82 -1.78
C VAL A 40 2.05 2.65 -1.48
N THR A 41 1.49 1.45 -1.63
CA THR A 41 0.06 1.22 -1.37
C THR A 41 -0.14 0.34 -0.14
N PRO A 42 -0.11 0.90 1.10
CA PRO A 42 -0.31 0.09 2.29
C PRO A 42 -1.61 0.44 3.04
N ASP A 43 -2.22 -0.57 3.66
CA ASP A 43 -3.40 -0.38 4.53
C ASP A 43 -3.06 0.40 5.82
N ARG A 44 -1.80 0.33 6.25
CA ARG A 44 -1.24 0.98 7.46
C ARG A 44 0.19 1.39 7.18
N VAL A 45 0.80 2.21 8.04
CA VAL A 45 2.26 2.39 7.96
C VAL A 45 2.94 1.02 8.14
N PRO A 46 3.79 0.58 7.19
CA PRO A 46 4.45 -0.73 7.25
C PRO A 46 5.32 -0.91 8.49
N SER A 47 5.59 -2.17 8.84
CA SER A 47 6.56 -2.56 9.87
C SER A 47 7.76 -3.27 9.24
N GLN A 48 8.87 -3.35 9.97
CA GLN A 48 10.02 -4.15 9.54
C GLN A 48 9.59 -5.59 9.24
N GLY A 49 10.01 -6.11 8.09
CA GLY A 49 9.66 -7.43 7.58
C GLY A 49 8.40 -7.48 6.70
N ASP A 50 7.62 -6.41 6.63
CA ASP A 50 6.48 -6.33 5.70
C ASP A 50 7.00 -6.25 4.25
N ALA A 51 6.25 -6.86 3.32
CA ALA A 51 6.44 -6.66 1.89
C ALA A 51 5.55 -5.50 1.43
N VAL A 52 6.11 -4.58 0.64
CA VAL A 52 5.41 -3.41 0.12
C VAL A 52 5.67 -3.25 -1.37
N ASP A 53 4.63 -2.92 -2.14
CA ASP A 53 4.79 -2.58 -3.54
C ASP A 53 5.17 -1.11 -3.66
N VAL A 54 6.29 -0.84 -4.31
CA VAL A 54 6.82 0.50 -4.57
C VAL A 54 6.68 0.78 -6.06
N ARG A 55 5.85 1.76 -6.41
CA ARG A 55 5.72 2.28 -7.77
C ARG A 55 6.63 3.49 -7.93
N ASN A 56 7.45 3.51 -8.98
CA ASN A 56 8.17 4.71 -9.42
C ASN A 56 7.31 5.41 -10.49
N TYR A 57 7.02 6.69 -10.31
CA TYR A 57 6.16 7.43 -11.23
C TYR A 57 6.83 7.77 -12.56
N ASP A 58 8.15 7.94 -12.58
CA ASP A 58 8.91 8.32 -13.78
C ASP A 58 9.03 7.13 -14.75
N SER A 59 9.31 5.94 -14.23
CA SER A 59 9.42 4.71 -15.04
C SER A 59 8.10 3.93 -15.17
N ASP A 60 7.09 4.28 -14.38
CA ASP A 60 5.83 3.54 -14.21
C ASP A 60 6.03 2.05 -13.87
N THR A 61 7.13 1.73 -13.18
CA THR A 61 7.46 0.37 -12.76
C THR A 61 7.05 0.13 -11.32
N ILE A 62 6.55 -1.06 -11.03
CA ILE A 62 6.22 -1.52 -9.67
C ILE A 62 7.20 -2.62 -9.27
N GLU A 63 7.75 -2.51 -8.07
CA GLU A 63 8.65 -3.50 -7.48
C GLU A 63 8.23 -3.82 -6.03
N THR A 64 8.04 -5.10 -5.72
CA THR A 64 7.75 -5.55 -4.34
C THR A 64 9.05 -5.59 -3.53
N CYS A 65 9.14 -4.73 -2.52
CA CYS A 65 10.31 -4.57 -1.67
C CYS A 65 10.03 -5.07 -0.24
N LEU A 66 11.08 -5.50 0.47
CA LEU A 66 11.00 -5.89 1.87
C LEU A 66 11.39 -4.71 2.77
N VAL A 67 10.56 -4.37 3.74
CA VAL A 67 10.87 -3.28 4.69
C VAL A 67 11.95 -3.71 5.67
N GLU A 68 13.08 -3.00 5.68
CA GLU A 68 14.21 -3.23 6.60
C GLU A 68 14.11 -2.39 7.87
N SER A 69 13.64 -1.14 7.78
CA SER A 69 13.41 -0.29 8.94
C SER A 69 12.44 0.84 8.62
N VAL A 70 11.79 1.37 9.67
CA VAL A 70 10.83 2.47 9.59
C VAL A 70 11.14 3.49 10.67
N ALA A 71 11.36 4.74 10.28
CA ALA A 71 11.58 5.85 11.20
C ALA A 71 10.53 6.94 10.98
N ARG A 72 9.83 7.34 12.05
CA ARG A 72 8.80 8.39 11.99
C ARG A 72 9.35 9.71 12.47
N ASN A 73 9.15 10.75 11.67
CA ASN A 73 9.46 12.13 12.00
C ASN A 73 8.16 12.93 12.12
N ALA A 74 8.24 14.18 12.57
CA ALA A 74 7.07 15.03 12.79
C ALA A 74 6.23 15.31 11.52
N ARG A 75 6.79 15.08 10.32
CA ARG A 75 6.15 15.40 9.02
C ARG A 75 6.25 14.30 7.98
N THR A 76 7.13 13.33 8.17
CA THR A 76 7.45 12.29 7.18
C THR A 76 7.70 10.96 7.87
N VAL A 77 7.67 9.89 7.09
CA VAL A 77 8.13 8.57 7.52
C VAL A 77 9.22 8.13 6.56
N GLU A 78 10.37 7.76 7.09
CA GLU A 78 11.45 7.18 6.33
C GLU A 78 11.31 5.65 6.32
N LEU A 79 11.24 5.08 5.12
CA LEU A 79 11.10 3.65 4.87
C LEU A 79 12.37 3.16 4.19
N VAL A 80 13.15 2.35 4.90
CA VAL A 80 14.29 1.66 4.30
C VAL A 80 13.79 0.33 3.79
N VAL A 81 13.97 0.06 2.50
CA VAL A 81 13.46 -1.15 1.84
C VAL A 81 14.56 -1.84 1.06
N ARG A 82 14.50 -3.18 1.00
CA ARG A 82 15.36 -4.03 0.18
C ARG A 82 14.61 -4.47 -1.06
N THR A 83 15.18 -4.22 -2.23
CA THR A 83 14.66 -4.70 -3.51
C THR A 83 14.85 -6.22 -3.67
N PRO A 84 14.14 -6.87 -4.59
CA PRO A 84 14.39 -8.25 -5.01
C PRO A 84 15.84 -8.51 -5.47
N SER A 85 16.52 -7.51 -6.03
CA SER A 85 17.94 -7.60 -6.40
C SER A 85 18.89 -7.51 -5.21
N GLY A 86 18.39 -7.24 -4.00
CA GLY A 86 19.16 -7.11 -2.77
C GLY A 86 19.70 -5.71 -2.51
N ALA A 87 19.36 -4.72 -3.33
CA ALA A 87 19.75 -3.33 -3.11
C ALA A 87 18.87 -2.69 -2.04
N THR A 88 19.46 -1.83 -1.20
CA THR A 88 18.72 -1.05 -0.20
C THR A 88 18.38 0.33 -0.75
N ARG A 89 17.13 0.76 -0.56
CA ARG A 89 16.61 2.08 -0.93
C ARG A 89 16.03 2.76 0.31
N THR A 90 16.12 4.08 0.36
CA THR A 90 15.50 4.89 1.41
C THR A 90 14.40 5.72 0.79
N LEU A 91 13.17 5.51 1.21
CA LEU A 91 11.99 6.22 0.72
C LEU A 91 11.53 7.20 1.80
N VAL A 92 11.37 8.47 1.43
CA VAL A 92 10.83 9.49 2.34
C VAL A 92 9.37 9.70 1.97
N MET A 93 8.50 9.18 2.82
CA MET A 93 7.06 9.15 2.61
C MET A 93 6.36 10.26 3.39
N GLU A 94 5.19 10.70 2.91
CA GLU A 94 4.35 11.67 3.62
C GLU A 94 4.00 11.21 5.05
N GLY A 95 3.85 12.14 5.99
CA GLY A 95 3.43 11.79 7.35
C GLY A 95 2.01 11.20 7.40
N ARG A 96 1.82 10.16 8.21
CA ARG A 96 0.51 9.56 8.53
C ARG A 96 0.27 9.52 10.04
#